data_AF-A0A972SM54-F1
#
_entry.id   AF-A0A972SM54-F1
#
_cell.length_a   1.000
_cell.length_b   1.000
_cell.length_c   1.000
_cell.angle_alpha   90.00
_cell.angle_beta   90.00
_cell.angle_gamma   90.00
#
_symmetry.space_group_name_H-M   'P 1'
#
loop_
_entity.id
_entity.type
_entity.pdbx_description
1 polymer ?
#
loop_
_entity_poly.entity_id
_entity_poly.type
_entity_poly.pdbx_seq_one_letter_code
_entity_poly.pdbx_strand_id
1 'polypeptide(L)'
;MPSGTKHPSAVDLARCQIEYFVELARASSHIASTHSSATQRAAIAETFSEFVERHGAQDFSVFVELLARHLEARRSPEAAGAVRQDLRLHLNVAL
;
A
#
# COMPACT_ATOMS: atom_id res chain seq x y z
N MET A 1 -27.92 8.63 -1.00
CA MET A 1 -26.77 7.68 -0.94
C MET A 1 -25.51 8.44 -1.35
N PRO A 2 -24.56 8.76 -0.45
CA PRO A 2 -23.28 9.29 -0.90
C PRO A 2 -22.28 8.14 -1.04
N SER A 3 -21.96 7.81 -2.29
CA SER A 3 -20.73 7.12 -2.65
C SER A 3 -19.56 8.02 -2.23
N GLY A 4 -18.73 7.55 -1.30
CA GLY A 4 -17.59 8.32 -0.83
C GLY A 4 -16.47 7.39 -0.42
N THR A 5 -15.57 7.08 -1.37
CA THR A 5 -14.21 6.66 -1.04
C THR A 5 -13.58 7.81 -0.25
N LYS A 6 -13.68 7.78 1.07
CA LYS A 6 -13.06 8.77 1.94
C LYS A 6 -11.55 8.69 1.69
N HIS A 7 -10.97 9.77 1.16
CA HIS A 7 -9.52 9.92 1.22
C HIS A 7 -9.11 9.89 2.70
N PRO A 8 -8.06 9.15 3.06
CA PRO A 8 -7.63 9.03 4.44
C PRO A 8 -7.30 10.42 4.99
N SER A 9 -7.78 10.71 6.20
CA SER A 9 -7.54 12.03 6.80
C SER A 9 -6.06 12.20 7.15
N ALA A 10 -5.61 13.45 7.31
CA ALA A 10 -4.23 13.71 7.72
C ALA A 10 -3.89 13.07 9.09
N VAL A 11 -4.89 12.94 9.97
CA VAL A 11 -4.74 12.30 11.28
C VAL A 11 -4.55 10.78 11.13
N ASP A 12 -5.34 10.14 10.25
CA ASP A 12 -5.22 8.70 9.97
C ASP A 12 -3.86 8.39 9.35
N LEU A 13 -3.42 9.22 8.40
CA LEU A 13 -2.11 9.09 7.76
C LEU A 13 -0.96 9.21 8.78
N ALA A 14 -1.02 10.20 9.67
CA ALA A 14 0.02 10.39 10.68
C ALA A 14 0.06 9.24 11.70
N ARG A 15 -1.11 8.77 12.16
CA ARG A 15 -1.20 7.60 13.06
C ARG A 15 -0.61 6.37 12.39
N CYS A 16 -1.11 6.01 11.20
CA CYS A 16 -0.67 4.80 10.49
C CYS A 16 0.81 4.89 10.06
N GLN A 17 1.34 6.09 9.79
CA GLN A 17 2.76 6.27 9.49
C GLN A 17 3.66 5.92 10.69
N ILE A 18 3.23 6.27 11.90
CA ILE A 18 3.95 5.92 13.13
C ILE A 18 3.76 4.43 13.44
N GLU A 19 2.52 3.95 13.37
CA GLU A 19 2.14 2.59 13.74
C GLU A 19 2.78 1.53 12.84
N TYR A 20 2.83 1.77 11.53
CA TYR A 20 3.35 0.83 10.53
C TYR A 20 4.70 1.25 9.95
N PHE A 21 5.47 2.05 10.69
CA PHE A 21 6.73 2.62 10.20
C PHE A 21 7.69 1.56 9.67
N VAL A 22 7.85 0.44 10.39
CA VAL A 22 8.77 -0.64 10.04
C VAL A 22 8.28 -1.40 8.82
N GLU A 23 6.99 -1.71 8.76
CA GLU A 23 6.33 -2.39 7.65
C GLU A 23 6.44 -1.56 6.37
N LEU A 24 6.20 -0.25 6.45
CA LEU A 24 6.35 0.68 5.33
C LEU A 24 7.80 0.74 4.83
N ALA A 25 8.78 0.75 5.74
CA ALA A 25 10.20 0.72 5.37
C ALA A 25 10.58 -0.60 4.68
N ARG A 26 10.14 -1.74 5.23
CA ARG A 26 10.38 -3.08 4.68
C ARG A 26 9.72 -3.26 3.31
N ALA A 27 8.43 -2.96 3.21
CA ALA A 27 7.65 -3.09 1.98
C ALA A 27 8.21 -2.21 0.86
N SER A 28 8.49 -0.93 1.15
CA SER A 28 9.05 -0.03 0.14
C SER A 28 10.44 -0.47 -0.34
N SER A 29 11.27 -1.00 0.56
CA SER A 29 12.57 -1.56 0.19
C SER A 29 12.44 -2.81 -0.67
N HIS A 30 11.55 -3.73 -0.29
CA HIS A 30 11.34 -4.99 -1.00
C HIS A 30 10.78 -4.76 -2.41
N ILE A 31 9.78 -3.90 -2.55
CA ILE A 31 9.18 -3.57 -3.84
C ILE A 31 10.18 -2.83 -4.74
N ALA A 32 10.93 -1.87 -4.19
CA ALA A 32 11.90 -1.10 -4.97
C ALA A 32 13.10 -1.93 -5.46
N SER A 33 13.43 -3.06 -4.81
CA SER A 33 14.52 -3.95 -5.24
C SER A 33 14.13 -4.96 -6.32
N THR A 34 12.87 -4.99 -6.75
CA THR A 34 12.41 -5.90 -7.79
C THR A 34 12.85 -5.42 -9.18
N HIS A 35 13.39 -6.35 -9.99
CA HIS A 35 13.97 -6.04 -11.31
C HIS A 35 13.00 -6.20 -12.49
N SER A 36 11.79 -6.72 -12.27
CA SER A 36 10.79 -6.93 -13.32
C SER A 36 9.40 -6.56 -12.82
N SER A 37 8.51 -6.16 -13.73
CA SER A 37 7.11 -5.87 -13.37
C SER A 37 6.38 -7.10 -12.82
N ALA A 38 6.79 -8.32 -13.18
CA ALA A 38 6.21 -9.55 -12.65
C ALA A 38 6.60 -9.77 -11.18
N THR A 39 7.89 -9.65 -10.87
CA THR A 39 8.38 -9.77 -9.49
C THR A 39 7.94 -8.60 -8.60
N GLN A 40 7.74 -7.42 -9.18
CA GLN A 40 7.16 -6.27 -8.49
C GLN A 40 5.72 -6.53 -8.06
N ARG A 41 4.87 -7.03 -8.96
CA ARG A 41 3.48 -7.36 -8.62
C ARG A 41 3.37 -8.48 -7.59
N ALA A 42 4.24 -9.48 -7.66
CA ALA A 42 4.32 -10.52 -6.64
C ALA A 42 4.66 -9.93 -5.26
N ALA A 43 5.69 -9.07 -5.19
CA ALA A 43 6.09 -8.39 -3.94
C ALA A 43 4.98 -7.49 -3.37
N ILE A 44 4.19 -6.83 -4.24
CA ILE A 44 3.02 -6.03 -3.84
C ILE A 44 1.93 -6.93 -3.24
N ALA A 45 1.56 -8.01 -3.94
CA ALA A 45 0.53 -8.94 -3.47
C ALA A 45 0.91 -9.62 -2.15
N GLU A 46 2.17 -10.01 -1.99
CA GLU A 46 2.71 -10.57 -0.74
C GLU A 46 2.62 -9.55 0.39
N THR A 47 3.08 -8.31 0.14
CA THR A 47 3.00 -7.21 1.12
C THR A 47 1.56 -6.96 1.56
N PHE A 48 0.61 -6.97 0.63
CA PHE A 48 -0.80 -6.72 0.92
C PHE A 48 -1.43 -7.84 1.74
N SER A 49 -1.16 -9.08 1.34
CA SER A 49 -1.64 -10.27 2.06
C SER A 49 -1.09 -10.28 3.48
N GLU A 50 0.22 -10.08 3.65
CA GLU A 50 0.85 -10.01 4.97
C GLU A 50 0.26 -8.90 5.85
N PHE A 51 -0.03 -7.73 5.29
CA PHE A 51 -0.60 -6.62 6.06
C PHE A 51 -2.01 -6.96 6.53
N VAL A 52 -2.88 -7.45 5.63
CA VAL A 52 -4.27 -7.78 5.95
C VAL A 52 -4.35 -8.94 6.95
N GLU A 53 -3.49 -9.95 6.82
CA GLU A 53 -3.44 -11.07 7.77
C GLU A 53 -3.05 -10.63 9.18
N ARG A 54 -2.13 -9.66 9.31
CA ARG A 54 -1.63 -9.20 10.62
C ARG A 54 -2.49 -8.13 11.27
N HIS A 55 -3.01 -7.18 10.49
CA HIS A 55 -3.64 -5.95 10.99
C HIS A 55 -5.12 -5.83 10.60
N GLY A 56 -5.60 -6.71 9.72
CA GLY A 56 -6.94 -6.63 9.14
C GLY A 56 -7.05 -5.57 8.05
N ALA A 57 -8.25 -5.46 7.46
CA ALA A 57 -8.51 -4.59 6.31
C ALA A 57 -8.81 -3.12 6.67
N GLN A 58 -8.95 -2.79 7.95
CA GLN A 58 -9.43 -1.46 8.39
C GLN A 58 -8.50 -0.33 7.95
N ASP A 59 -7.19 -0.49 8.19
CA ASP A 59 -6.18 0.50 7.84
C ASP A 59 -5.49 0.22 6.50
N PHE A 60 -5.95 -0.79 5.75
CA PHE A 60 -5.30 -1.26 4.52
C PHE A 60 -5.22 -0.16 3.45
N SER A 61 -6.31 0.57 3.23
CA SER A 61 -6.32 1.67 2.25
C SER A 61 -5.36 2.81 2.62
N VAL A 62 -5.24 3.12 3.92
CA VAL A 62 -4.32 4.14 4.45
C VAL A 62 -2.87 3.68 4.29
N PHE A 63 -2.60 2.41 4.61
CA PHE A 63 -1.29 1.79 4.47
C PHE A 63 -0.81 1.78 3.02
N VAL A 64 -1.66 1.39 2.06
CA VAL A 64 -1.31 1.43 0.62
C VAL A 64 -0.94 2.84 0.17
N GLU A 65 -1.70 3.86 0.59
CA GLU A 65 -1.40 5.25 0.23
C GLU A 65 -0.06 5.72 0.82
N LEU A 66 0.24 5.37 2.07
CA LEU A 66 1.55 5.65 2.68
C LEU A 66 2.70 4.92 1.97
N LEU A 67 2.48 3.66 1.58
CA LEU A 67 3.46 2.86 0.84
C LEU A 67 3.75 3.47 -0.54
N ALA A 68 2.72 3.91 -1.26
CA ALA A 68 2.87 4.59 -2.54
C ALA A 68 3.71 5.87 -2.40
N ARG A 69 3.47 6.68 -1.35
CA ARG A 69 4.27 7.88 -1.05
C ARG A 69 5.73 7.54 -0.73
N HIS A 70 5.99 6.48 0.01
CA HIS A 70 7.35 6.01 0.29
C HIS A 70 8.08 5.59 -1.00
N LEU A 71 7.39 4.95 -1.95
CA LEU A 71 7.96 4.56 -3.24
C LEU A 71 8.24 5.77 -4.15
N GLU A 72 7.34 6.76 -4.15
CA GLU A 72 7.58 8.05 -4.84
C GLU A 72 8.81 8.77 -4.28
N ALA A 73 8.95 8.85 -2.96
CA ALA A 73 10.11 9.43 -2.30
C ALA A 73 11.43 8.69 -2.66
N ARG A 74 11.35 7.39 -2.92
CA ARG A 74 12.46 6.54 -3.41
C ARG A 74 12.68 6.63 -4.93
N ARG A 75 12.05 7.58 -5.62
CA ARG A 75 12.12 7.76 -7.09
C ARG A 75 11.65 6.52 -7.87
N SER A 76 10.69 5.78 -7.32
CA SER A 76 10.04 4.64 -7.95
C SER A 76 8.56 4.91 -8.25
N PRO A 77 8.23 5.91 -9.09
CA PRO A 77 6.84 6.31 -9.36
C PRO A 77 6.03 5.21 -10.06
N GLU A 78 6.67 4.37 -10.87
CA GLU A 78 6.02 3.21 -11.50
C GLU A 78 5.53 2.21 -10.46
N ALA A 79 6.36 1.92 -9.46
CA ALA A 79 5.99 1.05 -8.34
C ALA A 79 4.86 1.64 -7.50
N ALA A 80 4.89 2.95 -7.26
CA ALA A 80 3.80 3.65 -6.56
C ALA A 80 2.47 3.57 -7.33
N GLY A 81 2.53 3.71 -8.67
CA GLY A 81 1.38 3.50 -9.54
C GLY A 81 0.83 2.08 -9.46
N ALA A 82 1.70 1.07 -9.50
CA ALA A 82 1.32 -0.34 -9.38
C ALA A 82 0.64 -0.64 -8.03
N VAL A 83 1.19 -0.13 -6.92
CA VAL A 83 0.60 -0.28 -5.58
C VAL A 83 -0.83 0.29 -5.51
N ARG A 84 -1.06 1.49 -6.08
CA ARG A 84 -2.40 2.09 -6.12
C ARG A 84 -3.36 1.34 -7.04
N GLN A 85 -2.87 0.80 -8.15
CA GLN A 85 -3.66 0.00 -9.08
C GLN A 85 -4.10 -1.34 -8.44
N ASP A 86 -3.20 -2.03 -7.74
CA ASP A 86 -3.48 -3.33 -7.14
C ASP A 86 -4.44 -3.23 -5.95
N LEU A 87 -4.44 -2.12 -5.20
CA LEU A 87 -5.48 -1.83 -4.20
C LEU A 87 -6.88 -1.84 -4.82
N ARG A 88 -7.03 -1.23 -6.00
CA ARG A 88 -8.32 -1.20 -6.70
C ARG A 88 -8.79 -2.59 -7.11
N LEU A 89 -7.85 -3.49 -7.43
CA LEU A 89 -8.16 -4.89 -7.75
C LEU A 89 -8.53 -5.69 -6.49
N HIS A 90 -7.81 -5.50 -5.38
CA HIS A 90 -8.11 -6.16 -4.11
C HIS A 90 -9.47 -5.76 -3.51
N LEU A 91 -9.86 -4.49 -3.62
CA LEU A 91 -11.16 -4.01 -3.17
C LEU A 91 -12.34 -4.54 -4.01
N ASN A 92 -12.09 -4.91 -5.27
CA ASN A 92 -13.11 -5.49 -6.15
C ASN A 92 -13.39 -6.97 -5.87
N VAL A 93 -12.49 -7.67 -5.16
CA VAL A 93 -12.61 -9.11 -4.85
C VAL A 93 -13.19 -9.35 -3.44
N ALA A 94 -13.17 -8.34 -2.57
CA ALA A 94 -13.66 -8.40 -1.20
C ALA A 94 -15.11 -7.91 -1.01
N LEU A 95 -15.87 -7.70 -2.10
CA LEU A 95 -17.27 -7.26 -2.12
C LEU A 95 -18.21 -8.33 -2.71
#